data_AF-A0A5C4YBM3-F1
#
_entry.id   AF-A0A5C4YBM3-F1
#
_cell.length_a   1.000
_cell.length_b   1.000
_cell.length_c   1.000
_cell.angle_alpha   90.00
_cell.angle_beta   90.00
_cell.angle_gamma   90.00
#
_symmetry.space_group_name_H-M   'P 1'
#
loop_
_entity.id
_entity.type
_entity.pdbx_description
1 polymer ?
#
loop_
_entity_poly.entity_id
_entity_poly.type
_entity_poly.pdbx_seq_one_letter_code
_entity_poly.pdbx_strand_id
1 'polypeptide(L)'
;MAERGAGDVPLRWERLLVHDPLVSALLRAVETNLQLQRVGEYAVVFFPEDPAHGVGTFFVRFPQWQSEQDVDLVRARTTLEKKPGRLALLRGGAFAPALRARLRTDPRLAQEAERRLEYLLACDYAERHGGVLRTPGDLTRYHGYRRSEIVNHLGVQYDPARHNTGVVQMGSDIALLTQLDTRDVQTSHQYQNRFLQDRRFFSWESQNRMVPDRCPGQAIADHRRLGYTLHLFVQPVGAGLYFYLGPVDVEQVQGSAPFTAVLKLPEWPPASLEEGLLG
;
A
#
# COMPACT_ATOMS: atom_id res chain seq x y z
N MET A 1 -12.58 -2.06 -9.79
CA MET A 1 -12.30 -0.61 -9.81
C MET A 1 -12.51 -0.18 -11.24
N ALA A 2 -13.59 0.54 -11.53
CA ALA A 2 -13.84 1.08 -12.86
C ALA A 2 -12.91 2.27 -13.11
N GLU A 3 -12.22 2.27 -14.25
CA GLU A 3 -11.45 3.39 -14.75
C GLU A 3 -12.36 4.62 -14.87
N ARG A 4 -12.04 5.71 -14.18
CA ARG A 4 -12.72 6.99 -14.39
C ARG A 4 -12.04 7.71 -15.55
N GLY A 5 -12.69 7.75 -16.70
CA GLY A 5 -12.29 8.53 -17.86
C GLY A 5 -12.36 10.04 -17.60
N ALA A 6 -11.49 10.79 -18.28
CA ALA A 6 -11.47 12.25 -18.26
C ALA A 6 -12.79 12.81 -18.82
N GLY A 7 -13.66 13.30 -17.95
CA GLY A 7 -14.98 13.83 -18.30
C GLY A 7 -16.07 13.64 -17.23
N ASP A 8 -15.76 13.02 -16.09
CA ASP A 8 -16.74 12.74 -15.05
C ASP A 8 -17.16 14.04 -14.33
N VAL A 9 -18.39 14.49 -14.58
CA VAL A 9 -18.99 15.63 -13.89
C VAL A 9 -19.17 15.23 -12.42
N PRO A 10 -18.51 15.91 -11.46
CA PRO A 10 -18.57 15.48 -10.07
C PRO A 10 -20.03 15.41 -9.59
N LEU A 11 -20.35 14.37 -8.84
CA LEU A 11 -21.67 14.21 -8.23
C LEU A 11 -22.01 15.49 -7.45
N ARG A 12 -23.30 15.85 -7.35
CA ARG A 12 -23.73 17.16 -6.80
C ARG A 12 -23.15 17.47 -5.41
N TRP A 13 -22.85 16.45 -4.60
CA TRP A 13 -22.19 16.57 -3.30
C TRP A 13 -20.66 16.74 -3.41
N GLU A 14 -20.00 16.09 -4.38
CA GLU A 14 -18.57 16.28 -4.67
C GLU A 14 -18.27 17.73 -5.09
N ARG A 15 -19.20 18.40 -5.80
CA ARG A 15 -19.02 19.81 -6.20
C ARG A 15 -18.85 20.75 -5.00
N LEU A 16 -19.60 20.55 -3.92
CA LEU A 16 -19.46 21.39 -2.72
C LEU A 16 -18.09 21.24 -2.05
N LEU A 17 -17.55 20.01 -2.06
CA LEU A 17 -16.25 19.69 -1.47
C LEU A 17 -15.08 20.17 -2.35
N VAL A 18 -15.24 20.15 -3.67
CA VAL A 18 -14.20 20.56 -4.62
C VAL A 18 -13.99 22.08 -4.65
N HIS A 19 -15.03 22.87 -4.38
CA HIS A 19 -14.97 24.33 -4.44
C HIS A 19 -14.53 25.01 -3.14
N ASP A 20 -14.49 24.30 -2.00
CA ASP A 20 -13.95 24.85 -0.75
C ASP A 20 -12.45 24.50 -0.59
N PRO A 21 -11.52 25.46 -0.64
CA PRO A 21 -10.10 25.16 -0.64
C PRO A 21 -9.61 24.52 0.68
N LEU A 22 -10.22 24.85 1.82
CA LEU A 22 -9.80 24.31 3.12
C LEU A 22 -10.28 22.88 3.31
N VAL A 23 -11.56 22.61 3.01
CA VAL A 23 -12.13 21.26 3.11
C VAL A 23 -11.55 20.35 2.03
N SER A 24 -11.38 20.85 0.81
CA SER A 24 -10.73 20.11 -0.26
C SER A 24 -9.28 19.73 0.10
N ALA A 25 -8.54 20.65 0.75
CA ALA A 25 -7.19 20.35 1.22
C ALA A 25 -7.18 19.33 2.37
N LEU A 26 -8.14 19.38 3.32
CA LEU A 26 -8.33 18.37 4.35
C LEU A 26 -8.59 16.98 3.74
N LEU A 27 -9.55 16.89 2.83
CA LEU A 27 -9.92 15.62 2.21
C LEU A 27 -8.78 15.08 1.35
N ARG A 28 -8.11 15.90 0.55
CA ARG A 28 -6.90 15.48 -0.16
C ARG A 28 -5.82 14.99 0.79
N ALA A 29 -5.61 15.68 1.92
CA ALA A 29 -4.65 15.24 2.92
C ALA A 29 -5.06 13.88 3.52
N VAL A 30 -6.34 13.63 3.77
CA VAL A 30 -6.84 12.34 4.24
C VAL A 30 -6.64 11.25 3.19
N GLU A 31 -7.13 11.49 1.97
CA GLU A 31 -7.11 10.53 0.86
C GLU A 31 -5.70 10.13 0.44
N THR A 32 -4.79 11.09 0.29
CA THR A 32 -3.44 10.79 -0.24
C THR A 32 -2.48 10.25 0.81
N ASN A 33 -2.76 10.49 2.09
CA ASN A 33 -1.74 10.36 3.13
C ASN A 33 -2.25 9.74 4.43
N LEU A 34 -3.56 9.61 4.67
CA LEU A 34 -4.12 8.79 5.78
C LEU A 34 -4.59 7.42 5.31
N GLN A 35 -4.70 7.22 3.99
CA GLN A 35 -4.85 5.89 3.43
C GLN A 35 -3.80 4.97 4.05
N LEU A 36 -4.31 3.96 4.74
CA LEU A 36 -3.65 2.71 5.06
C LEU A 36 -2.72 2.66 6.29
N GLN A 37 -2.36 3.72 7.02
CA GLN A 37 -1.35 3.54 8.09
C GLN A 37 -1.90 3.13 9.47
N ARG A 38 -2.83 3.87 10.08
CA ARG A 38 -3.46 3.50 11.37
C ARG A 38 -4.81 4.20 11.54
N VAL A 39 -5.81 3.49 12.06
CA VAL A 39 -7.16 4.06 12.31
C VAL A 39 -7.14 5.24 13.30
N GLY A 40 -6.15 5.31 14.18
CA GLY A 40 -6.00 6.39 15.16
C GLY A 40 -5.91 7.79 14.54
N GLU A 41 -5.41 7.92 13.32
CA GLU A 41 -5.37 9.21 12.62
C GLU A 41 -6.77 9.68 12.20
N TYR A 42 -7.66 8.75 11.82
CA TYR A 42 -9.07 9.05 11.60
C TYR A 42 -9.74 9.50 12.90
N ALA A 43 -9.49 8.83 14.02
CA ALA A 43 -10.07 9.22 15.30
C ALA A 43 -9.74 10.68 15.68
N VAL A 44 -8.50 11.12 15.44
CA VAL A 44 -8.08 12.52 15.66
C VAL A 44 -8.80 13.48 14.69
N VAL A 45 -9.00 13.10 13.43
CA VAL A 45 -9.68 13.94 12.42
C VAL A 45 -11.19 14.06 12.69
N PHE A 46 -11.84 12.98 13.14
CA PHE A 46 -13.26 12.99 13.49
C PHE A 46 -13.55 13.77 14.78
N PHE A 47 -12.60 13.77 15.72
CA PHE A 47 -12.74 14.44 17.03
C PHE A 47 -11.55 15.36 17.32
N PRO A 48 -11.35 16.41 16.52
CA PRO A 48 -10.15 17.24 16.58
C PRO A 48 -10.10 18.17 17.80
N GLU A 49 -11.24 18.42 18.46
CA GLU A 49 -11.33 19.34 19.61
C GLU A 49 -10.91 18.67 20.93
N ASP A 50 -11.22 17.39 21.07
CA ASP A 50 -10.83 16.56 22.22
C ASP A 50 -10.47 15.15 21.72
N PRO A 51 -9.23 14.95 21.22
CA PRO A 51 -8.83 13.64 20.69
C PRO A 51 -8.79 12.55 21.77
N ALA A 52 -8.55 12.92 23.04
CA ALA A 52 -8.44 11.96 24.13
C ALA A 52 -9.80 11.31 24.44
N HIS A 53 -10.86 12.11 24.56
CA HIS A 53 -12.22 11.60 24.70
C HIS A 53 -12.79 11.10 23.36
N GLY A 54 -12.37 11.75 22.27
CA GLY A 54 -12.78 11.47 20.90
C GLY A 54 -12.42 10.07 20.42
N VAL A 55 -11.28 9.51 20.84
CA VAL A 55 -10.89 8.14 20.49
C VAL A 55 -11.88 7.11 21.02
N GLY A 56 -12.29 7.20 22.28
CA GLY A 56 -13.28 6.27 22.83
C GLY A 56 -14.62 6.37 22.08
N THR A 57 -15.06 7.61 21.81
CA THR A 57 -16.28 7.88 21.04
C THR A 57 -16.19 7.36 19.61
N PHE A 58 -15.02 7.46 18.98
CA PHE A 58 -14.77 6.95 17.64
C PHE A 58 -15.00 5.44 17.56
N PHE A 59 -14.46 4.65 18.48
CA PHE A 59 -14.62 3.19 18.47
C PHE A 59 -16.01 2.73 18.90
N VAL A 60 -16.76 3.55 19.65
CA VAL A 60 -18.20 3.32 19.87
C VAL A 60 -18.99 3.55 18.57
N ARG A 61 -18.67 4.61 17.81
CA ARG A 61 -19.32 4.92 16.53
C ARG A 61 -18.95 3.94 15.41
N PHE A 62 -17.71 3.45 15.39
CA PHE A 62 -17.19 2.54 14.38
C PHE A 62 -16.69 1.24 15.02
N PRO A 63 -17.61 0.41 15.55
CA PRO A 63 -17.28 -0.77 16.35
C PRO A 63 -16.48 -1.83 15.59
N GLN A 64 -16.54 -1.84 14.25
CA GLN A 64 -15.75 -2.74 13.43
C GLN A 64 -14.22 -2.54 13.61
N TRP A 65 -13.77 -1.36 14.04
CA TRP A 65 -12.35 -1.06 14.27
C TRP A 65 -11.85 -1.37 15.69
N GLN A 66 -12.66 -1.99 16.54
CA GLN A 66 -12.32 -2.25 17.95
C GLN A 66 -11.03 -3.05 18.18
N SER A 67 -10.61 -3.86 17.19
CA SER A 67 -9.32 -4.58 17.23
C SER A 67 -8.10 -3.66 17.17
N GLU A 68 -8.28 -2.39 16.77
CA GLU A 68 -7.24 -1.36 16.66
C GLU A 68 -7.42 -0.23 17.67
N GLN A 69 -8.15 -0.45 18.76
CA GLN A 69 -8.47 0.59 19.75
C GLN A 69 -7.28 1.10 20.57
N ASP A 70 -6.17 0.34 20.60
CA ASP A 70 -4.93 0.75 21.24
C ASP A 70 -4.19 1.79 20.39
N VAL A 71 -4.65 3.04 20.49
CA VAL A 71 -4.17 4.17 19.69
C VAL A 71 -3.14 4.98 20.48
N ASP A 72 -1.91 5.02 19.97
CA ASP A 72 -0.91 6.02 20.37
C ASP A 72 -1.31 7.40 19.79
N LEU A 73 -2.07 8.16 20.59
CA LEU A 73 -2.56 9.48 20.24
C LEU A 73 -1.45 10.50 19.97
N VAL A 74 -0.33 10.41 20.69
CA VAL A 74 0.80 11.33 20.51
C VAL A 74 1.42 11.09 19.14
N ARG A 75 1.65 9.82 18.79
CA ARG A 75 2.16 9.44 17.48
C ARG A 75 1.18 9.79 16.37
N ALA A 76 -0.12 9.52 16.53
CA ALA A 76 -1.13 9.87 15.53
C ALA A 76 -1.13 11.38 15.22
N ARG A 77 -1.14 12.23 16.25
CA ARG A 77 -1.05 13.70 16.10
C ARG A 77 0.25 14.12 15.42
N THR A 78 1.37 13.54 15.85
CA THR A 78 2.69 13.84 15.28
C THR A 78 2.76 13.47 13.79
N THR A 79 2.24 12.30 13.40
CA THR A 79 2.18 11.86 12.01
C THR A 79 1.29 12.78 11.17
N LEU A 80 0.19 13.25 11.75
CA LEU A 80 -0.69 14.22 11.11
C LEU A 80 0.01 15.56 10.81
N GLU A 81 0.84 16.05 11.72
CA GLU A 81 1.53 17.34 11.60
C GLU A 81 2.77 17.31 10.71
N LYS A 82 3.49 16.18 10.66
CA LYS A 82 4.75 16.06 9.91
C LYS A 82 4.59 15.95 8.40
N LYS A 83 3.39 15.64 7.88
CA LYS A 83 3.20 15.45 6.43
C LYS A 83 3.03 16.80 5.71
N PRO A 84 3.72 17.03 4.58
CA PRO A 84 3.65 18.29 3.84
C PRO A 84 2.21 18.71 3.50
N GLY A 85 1.91 20.01 3.59
CA GLY A 85 0.59 20.56 3.28
C GLY A 85 -0.45 20.50 4.41
N ARG A 86 -0.13 19.91 5.57
CA ARG A 86 -1.10 19.72 6.68
C ARG A 86 -1.02 20.74 7.82
N LEU A 87 0.09 21.47 7.97
CA LEU A 87 0.25 22.51 9.01
C LEU A 87 -0.76 23.67 8.88
N ALA A 88 -1.31 23.88 7.69
CA ALA A 88 -2.38 24.86 7.44
C ALA A 88 -3.76 24.37 7.91
N LEU A 89 -3.93 23.05 8.09
CA LEU A 89 -5.20 22.38 8.38
C LEU A 89 -5.25 21.83 9.81
N LEU A 90 -4.10 21.46 10.37
CA LEU A 90 -3.96 20.93 11.72
C LEU A 90 -2.91 21.73 12.50
N ARG A 91 -3.23 22.12 13.73
CA ARG A 91 -2.31 22.74 14.70
C ARG A 91 -2.51 22.11 16.07
N GLY A 92 -1.45 21.57 16.65
CA GLY A 92 -1.53 20.89 17.94
C GLY A 92 -2.52 19.73 17.90
N GLY A 93 -2.55 18.96 16.81
CA GLY A 93 -3.49 17.84 16.59
C GLY A 93 -4.98 18.20 16.58
N ALA A 94 -5.33 19.47 16.40
CA ALA A 94 -6.70 19.95 16.23
C ALA A 94 -6.84 20.67 14.89
N PHE A 95 -8.07 20.83 14.37
CA PHE A 95 -8.31 21.64 13.18
C PHE A 95 -7.84 23.08 13.41
N ALA A 96 -7.09 23.59 12.43
CA ALA A 96 -6.65 24.97 12.39
C ALA A 96 -7.87 25.91 12.51
N PRO A 97 -7.73 27.08 13.18
CA PRO A 97 -8.87 27.97 13.45
C PRO A 97 -9.69 28.34 12.21
N ALA A 98 -9.04 28.53 11.06
CA ALA A 98 -9.71 28.85 9.79
C ALA A 98 -10.61 27.70 9.29
N LEU A 99 -10.12 26.46 9.29
CA LEU A 99 -10.89 25.28 8.92
C LEU A 99 -12.05 25.06 9.90
N ARG A 100 -11.79 25.22 11.19
CA ARG A 100 -12.81 25.11 12.25
C ARG A 100 -13.92 26.13 12.08
N ALA A 101 -13.57 27.39 11.86
CA ALA A 101 -14.54 28.45 11.60
C ALA A 101 -15.37 28.14 10.34
N ARG A 102 -14.70 27.68 9.27
CA ARG A 102 -15.38 27.36 8.00
C ARG A 102 -16.38 26.22 8.13
N LEU A 103 -16.05 25.15 8.84
CA LEU A 103 -16.95 24.02 9.09
C LEU A 103 -18.12 24.41 10.01
N ARG A 104 -17.93 25.35 10.94
CA ARG A 104 -19.01 25.86 11.80
C ARG A 104 -19.99 26.77 11.06
N THR A 105 -19.52 27.56 10.10
CA THR A 105 -20.37 28.50 9.35
C THR A 105 -21.25 27.81 8.30
N ASP A 106 -20.93 26.58 7.91
CA ASP A 106 -21.69 25.82 6.90
C ASP A 106 -21.85 24.37 7.34
N PRO A 107 -22.91 24.07 8.08
CA PRO A 107 -23.21 22.73 8.58
C PRO A 107 -23.34 21.69 7.45
N ARG A 108 -23.77 22.11 6.25
CA ARG A 108 -23.89 21.22 5.11
C ARG A 108 -22.52 20.81 4.60
N LEU A 109 -21.60 21.76 4.45
CA LEU A 109 -20.21 21.46 4.08
C LEU A 109 -19.55 20.52 5.10
N ALA A 110 -19.79 20.74 6.39
CA ALA A 110 -19.28 19.85 7.44
C ALA A 110 -19.85 18.43 7.31
N GLN A 111 -21.15 18.29 7.09
CA GLN A 111 -21.78 16.98 6.89
C GLN A 111 -21.24 16.24 5.66
N GLU A 112 -21.04 16.93 4.52
CA GLU A 112 -20.49 16.28 3.33
C GLU A 112 -19.01 15.89 3.51
N ALA A 113 -18.22 16.70 4.23
CA ALA A 113 -16.85 16.35 4.56
C ALA A 113 -16.80 15.10 5.45
N GLU A 114 -17.64 15.05 6.47
CA GLU A 114 -17.77 13.89 7.37
C GLU A 114 -18.18 12.62 6.62
N ARG A 115 -19.21 12.67 5.75
CA ARG A 115 -19.61 11.53 4.92
C ARG A 115 -18.48 11.02 4.03
N ARG A 116 -17.66 11.93 3.49
CA ARG A 116 -16.49 11.54 2.70
C ARG A 116 -15.45 10.82 3.56
N LEU A 117 -15.20 11.30 4.78
CA LEU A 117 -14.31 10.62 5.74
C LEU A 117 -14.85 9.24 6.12
N GLU A 118 -16.16 9.11 6.36
CA GLU A 118 -16.81 7.82 6.67
C GLU A 118 -16.67 6.82 5.51
N TYR A 119 -16.89 7.28 4.27
CA TYR A 119 -16.70 6.48 3.08
C TYR A 119 -15.25 5.97 2.98
N LEU A 120 -14.25 6.85 3.19
CA LEU A 120 -12.84 6.47 3.17
C LEU A 120 -12.50 5.46 4.28
N LEU A 121 -13.02 5.69 5.48
CA LEU A 121 -12.86 4.78 6.62
C LEU A 121 -13.46 3.40 6.32
N ALA A 122 -14.63 3.33 5.68
CA ALA A 122 -15.24 2.08 5.28
C ALA A 122 -14.43 1.34 4.19
N CYS A 123 -13.90 2.08 3.21
CA CYS A 123 -13.00 1.52 2.21
C CYS A 123 -11.71 0.96 2.83
N ASP A 124 -11.08 1.70 3.74
CA ASP A 124 -9.86 1.25 4.44
C ASP A 124 -10.14 0.02 5.31
N TYR A 125 -11.32 -0.07 5.93
CA TYR A 125 -11.72 -1.26 6.68
C TYR A 125 -11.84 -2.47 5.77
N ALA A 126 -12.55 -2.33 4.63
CA ALA A 126 -12.73 -3.41 3.68
C ALA A 126 -11.39 -3.91 3.11
N GLU A 127 -10.46 -3.00 2.82
CA GLU A 127 -9.14 -3.35 2.30
C GLU A 127 -8.26 -4.08 3.33
N ARG A 128 -8.36 -3.72 4.63
CA ARG A 128 -7.51 -4.26 5.69
C ARG A 128 -8.07 -5.49 6.40
N HIS A 129 -9.39 -5.57 6.51
CA HIS A 129 -10.10 -6.56 7.33
C HIS A 129 -11.20 -7.32 6.56
N GLY A 130 -11.59 -6.82 5.37
CA GLY A 130 -12.61 -7.46 4.54
C GLY A 130 -12.09 -8.59 3.65
N GLY A 131 -10.78 -8.86 3.68
CA GLY A 131 -10.13 -9.89 2.90
C GLY A 131 -10.41 -11.30 3.41
N VAL A 132 -10.68 -12.23 2.49
CA VAL A 132 -10.73 -13.66 2.81
C VAL A 132 -9.30 -14.20 2.84
N LEU A 133 -8.90 -14.74 4.00
CA LEU A 133 -7.60 -15.41 4.15
C LEU A 133 -7.59 -16.68 3.29
N ARG A 134 -6.50 -16.84 2.55
CA ARG A 134 -6.26 -17.92 1.59
C ARG A 134 -4.88 -18.49 1.81
N THR A 135 -4.52 -19.47 1.01
CA THR A 135 -3.17 -20.04 0.99
C THR A 135 -2.43 -19.63 -0.29
N PRO A 136 -1.09 -19.72 -0.31
CA PRO A 136 -0.34 -19.43 -1.53
C PRO A 136 -0.70 -20.38 -2.68
N GLY A 137 -1.23 -21.57 -2.38
CA GLY A 137 -1.73 -22.52 -3.38
C GLY A 137 -2.96 -22.05 -4.15
N ASP A 138 -3.68 -21.03 -3.64
CA ASP A 138 -4.84 -20.43 -4.33
C ASP A 138 -4.42 -19.35 -5.35
N LEU A 139 -3.13 -19.01 -5.41
CA LEU A 139 -2.61 -18.05 -6.38
C LEU A 139 -2.62 -18.65 -7.80
N THR A 140 -3.22 -17.91 -8.72
CA THR A 140 -3.27 -18.25 -10.13
C THR A 140 -2.14 -17.54 -10.86
N ARG A 141 -1.28 -18.30 -11.55
CA ARG A 141 -0.21 -17.74 -12.37
C ARG A 141 -0.78 -16.77 -13.41
N TYR A 142 -0.07 -15.67 -13.61
CA TYR A 142 -0.39 -14.58 -14.54
C TYR A 142 -1.65 -13.78 -14.18
N HIS A 143 -2.26 -14.04 -13.04
CA HIS A 143 -3.35 -13.22 -12.51
C HIS A 143 -2.77 -11.98 -11.79
N GLY A 144 -3.47 -10.85 -11.93
CA GLY A 144 -3.12 -9.58 -11.27
C GLY A 144 -3.75 -9.48 -9.88
N TYR A 145 -2.94 -9.18 -8.87
CA TYR A 145 -3.37 -9.06 -7.48
C TYR A 145 -3.00 -7.70 -6.92
N ARG A 146 -3.87 -7.16 -6.06
CA ARG A 146 -3.52 -6.06 -5.15
C ARG A 146 -2.62 -6.58 -4.04
N ARG A 147 -1.85 -5.68 -3.43
CA ARG A 147 -0.99 -6.03 -2.28
C ARG A 147 -1.79 -6.64 -1.13
N SER A 148 -2.97 -6.12 -0.80
CA SER A 148 -3.86 -6.67 0.22
C SER A 148 -4.26 -8.11 -0.08
N GLU A 149 -4.64 -8.39 -1.34
CA GLU A 149 -4.96 -9.74 -1.79
C GLU A 149 -3.77 -10.68 -1.68
N ILE A 150 -2.57 -10.25 -2.08
CA ILE A 150 -1.33 -11.04 -1.93
C ILE A 150 -1.12 -11.42 -0.46
N VAL A 151 -1.20 -10.44 0.44
CA VAL A 151 -1.00 -10.66 1.86
C VAL A 151 -2.05 -11.61 2.45
N ASN A 152 -3.31 -11.51 2.01
CA ASN A 152 -4.36 -12.44 2.41
C ASN A 152 -4.11 -13.87 1.91
N HIS A 153 -3.49 -14.05 0.73
CA HIS A 153 -3.05 -15.37 0.23
C HIS A 153 -1.85 -15.92 1.02
N LEU A 154 -1.15 -15.10 1.79
CA LEU A 154 -0.14 -15.56 2.74
C LEU A 154 -0.74 -15.87 4.13
N GLY A 155 -2.07 -15.92 4.25
CA GLY A 155 -2.76 -16.34 5.47
C GLY A 155 -2.82 -15.27 6.57
N VAL A 156 -2.49 -14.00 6.28
CA VAL A 156 -2.55 -12.91 7.27
C VAL A 156 -3.36 -11.73 6.75
N GLN A 157 -3.98 -10.98 7.68
CA GLN A 157 -4.69 -9.76 7.33
C GLN A 157 -3.73 -8.64 6.95
N TYR A 158 -4.15 -7.80 6.00
CA TYR A 158 -3.31 -6.73 5.47
C TYR A 158 -3.11 -5.58 6.48
N ASP A 159 -1.92 -5.52 7.09
CA ASP A 159 -1.40 -4.35 7.81
C ASP A 159 -0.45 -3.52 6.90
N PRO A 160 -0.85 -2.36 6.38
CA PRO A 160 -0.01 -1.59 5.47
C PRO A 160 1.23 -0.99 6.14
N ALA A 161 1.25 -0.84 7.47
CA ALA A 161 2.45 -0.43 8.20
C ALA A 161 3.54 -1.52 8.18
N ARG A 162 3.16 -2.78 7.98
CA ARG A 162 4.08 -3.93 7.91
C ARG A 162 4.32 -4.38 6.47
N HIS A 163 3.31 -4.29 5.62
CA HIS A 163 3.31 -4.94 4.30
C HIS A 163 3.56 -3.98 3.13
N ASN A 164 3.66 -2.66 3.34
CA ASN A 164 4.13 -1.71 2.31
C ASN A 164 5.65 -1.79 2.10
N THR A 165 6.13 -2.99 1.80
CA THR A 165 7.51 -3.30 1.46
C THR A 165 7.53 -4.21 0.22
N GLY A 166 8.69 -4.32 -0.42
CA GLY A 166 8.88 -5.18 -1.60
C GLY A 166 9.09 -6.66 -1.25
N VAL A 167 9.27 -6.98 0.04
CA VAL A 167 9.43 -8.36 0.51
C VAL A 167 8.53 -8.59 1.71
N VAL A 168 7.56 -9.49 1.56
CA VAL A 168 6.64 -9.88 2.62
C VAL A 168 6.86 -11.35 2.95
N GLN A 169 7.33 -11.64 4.17
CA GLN A 169 7.55 -12.99 4.67
C GLN A 169 6.46 -13.37 5.67
N MET A 170 5.82 -14.52 5.46
CA MET A 170 4.82 -15.12 6.37
C MET A 170 5.05 -16.62 6.45
N GLY A 171 5.43 -17.12 7.63
CA GLY A 171 5.79 -18.53 7.79
C GLY A 171 6.94 -18.93 6.85
N SER A 172 6.71 -19.96 6.06
CA SER A 172 7.64 -20.49 5.04
C SER A 172 7.52 -19.80 3.68
N ASP A 173 6.64 -18.81 3.51
CA ASP A 173 6.39 -18.18 2.22
C ASP A 173 6.88 -16.74 2.19
N ILE A 174 7.53 -16.36 1.10
CA ILE A 174 8.09 -15.03 0.88
C ILE A 174 7.58 -14.48 -0.44
N ALA A 175 6.77 -13.43 -0.40
CA ALA A 175 6.35 -12.70 -1.58
C ALA A 175 7.36 -11.61 -1.94
N LEU A 176 7.89 -11.67 -3.17
CA LEU A 176 8.75 -10.67 -3.78
C LEU A 176 7.88 -9.76 -4.68
N LEU A 177 7.52 -8.59 -4.17
CA LEU A 177 6.74 -7.59 -4.89
C LEU A 177 7.69 -6.57 -5.52
N THR A 178 7.71 -6.56 -6.84
CA THR A 178 8.57 -5.63 -7.57
C THR A 178 7.86 -4.96 -8.73
N GLN A 179 8.26 -3.72 -8.99
CA GLN A 179 7.94 -3.04 -10.24
C GLN A 179 9.01 -3.37 -11.28
N LEU A 180 8.59 -3.52 -12.54
CA LEU A 180 9.51 -3.72 -13.66
C LEU A 180 10.25 -2.41 -13.98
N ASP A 181 11.54 -2.50 -14.30
CA ASP A 181 12.31 -1.34 -14.78
C ASP A 181 12.26 -1.29 -16.31
N THR A 182 11.82 -0.16 -16.86
CA THR A 182 11.65 0.06 -18.31
C THR A 182 12.77 0.91 -18.92
N ARG A 183 13.84 1.24 -18.18
CA ARG A 183 14.95 2.04 -18.73
C ARG A 183 15.82 1.20 -19.67
N ASP A 184 16.16 1.79 -20.83
CA ASP A 184 16.90 1.14 -21.90
C ASP A 184 18.28 0.59 -21.49
N VAL A 185 18.55 -0.63 -21.99
CA VAL A 185 19.65 -1.56 -21.67
C VAL A 185 21.02 -1.11 -22.25
N GLN A 186 21.27 0.18 -22.44
CA GLN A 186 22.50 0.62 -23.14
C GLN A 186 23.78 0.72 -22.28
N THR A 187 23.78 0.22 -21.04
CA THR A 187 25.04 0.04 -20.30
C THR A 187 25.08 -1.35 -19.68
N SER A 188 26.15 -2.09 -19.98
CA SER A 188 26.40 -3.50 -19.66
C SER A 188 26.45 -3.85 -18.16
N HIS A 189 26.08 -2.94 -17.25
CA HIS A 189 26.24 -3.06 -15.80
C HIS A 189 25.07 -2.55 -14.93
N GLN A 190 23.87 -2.35 -15.46
CA GLN A 190 22.69 -2.03 -14.62
C GLN A 190 21.75 -3.22 -14.60
N TYR A 191 21.54 -3.94 -13.49
CA TYR A 191 20.42 -4.87 -13.36
C TYR A 191 19.41 -4.30 -12.36
N GLN A 192 18.24 -3.88 -12.82
CA GLN A 192 17.07 -3.71 -11.96
C GLN A 192 15.85 -4.38 -12.60
N ASN A 193 14.97 -4.86 -11.73
CA ASN A 193 13.87 -5.81 -11.93
C ASN A 193 13.39 -6.01 -13.37
N ARG A 194 13.89 -7.05 -14.03
CA ARG A 194 13.61 -7.31 -15.45
C ARG A 194 13.71 -8.78 -15.80
N PHE A 195 13.10 -9.13 -16.93
CA PHE A 195 13.37 -10.40 -17.59
C PHE A 195 14.76 -10.40 -18.25
N LEU A 196 15.45 -11.53 -18.20
CA LEU A 196 16.74 -11.72 -18.90
C LEU A 196 16.51 -12.23 -20.33
N GLN A 197 17.54 -12.13 -21.17
CA GLN A 197 17.50 -12.62 -22.57
C GLN A 197 17.13 -14.10 -22.65
N ASP A 198 17.65 -14.90 -21.72
CA ASP A 198 17.18 -16.26 -21.52
C ASP A 198 15.83 -16.21 -20.80
N ARG A 199 14.78 -16.60 -21.53
CA ARG A 199 13.36 -16.53 -21.16
C ARG A 199 12.96 -17.51 -20.04
N ARG A 200 13.91 -17.89 -19.19
CA ARG A 200 13.74 -18.69 -17.99
C ARG A 200 14.14 -17.94 -16.74
N PHE A 201 14.76 -16.76 -16.88
CA PHE A 201 15.33 -16.03 -15.76
C PHE A 201 14.79 -14.61 -15.64
N PHE A 202 14.60 -14.20 -14.39
CA PHE A 202 14.24 -12.84 -14.00
C PHE A 202 15.33 -12.31 -13.06
N SER A 203 15.83 -11.12 -13.33
CA SER A 203 16.75 -10.44 -12.43
C SER A 203 15.95 -9.62 -11.45
N TRP A 204 16.02 -9.95 -10.16
CA TRP A 204 15.39 -9.21 -9.08
C TRP A 204 16.43 -8.47 -8.24
N GLU A 205 16.16 -7.23 -7.87
CA GLU A 205 17.02 -6.46 -6.98
C GLU A 205 16.37 -6.27 -5.61
N SER A 206 17.13 -6.57 -4.57
CA SER A 206 16.74 -6.32 -3.19
C SER A 206 16.70 -4.83 -2.88
N GLN A 207 15.82 -4.41 -1.96
CA GLN A 207 15.77 -3.03 -1.50
C GLN A 207 17.01 -2.64 -0.69
N ASN A 208 17.39 -1.36 -0.73
CA ASN A 208 18.62 -0.72 -0.18
C ASN A 208 19.00 -1.04 1.30
N ARG A 209 18.20 -1.79 2.06
CA ARG A 209 18.51 -2.23 3.43
C ARG A 209 18.56 -3.75 3.61
N MET A 210 18.35 -4.53 2.55
CA MET A 210 18.48 -5.98 2.57
C MET A 210 19.89 -6.37 2.14
N VAL A 211 20.61 -7.02 3.06
CA VAL A 211 21.94 -7.58 2.87
C VAL A 211 21.77 -9.11 2.82
N PRO A 212 22.39 -9.86 1.89
CA PRO A 212 22.30 -11.31 1.80
C PRO A 212 22.63 -12.01 3.11
N ASP A 213 23.49 -11.43 3.95
CA ASP A 213 23.99 -12.05 5.18
C ASP A 213 23.18 -11.69 6.44
N ARG A 214 22.10 -10.92 6.30
CA ARG A 214 21.13 -10.66 7.39
C ARG A 214 19.88 -11.50 7.16
N CYS A 215 19.15 -11.85 8.22
CA CYS A 215 17.99 -12.76 8.15
C CYS A 215 17.08 -12.58 6.92
N PRO A 216 16.70 -11.35 6.50
CA PRO A 216 15.85 -11.18 5.32
C PRO A 216 16.54 -11.54 3.99
N GLY A 217 17.83 -11.25 3.83
CA GLY A 217 18.58 -11.59 2.62
C GLY A 217 18.97 -13.08 2.58
N GLN A 218 19.30 -13.67 3.73
CA GLN A 218 19.63 -15.10 3.81
C GLN A 218 18.41 -15.95 3.51
N ALA A 219 17.23 -15.54 3.98
CA ALA A 219 15.97 -16.22 3.68
C ALA A 219 15.68 -16.30 2.18
N ILE A 220 16.15 -15.32 1.39
CA ILE A 220 16.02 -15.29 -0.07
C ILE A 220 17.15 -16.08 -0.73
N ALA A 221 18.41 -15.78 -0.40
CA ALA A 221 19.57 -16.40 -1.04
C ALA A 221 19.65 -17.92 -0.81
N ASP A 222 19.30 -18.37 0.41
CA ASP A 222 19.35 -19.77 0.83
C ASP A 222 17.95 -20.39 0.98
N HIS A 223 16.95 -19.86 0.27
CA HIS A 223 15.53 -20.20 0.48
C HIS A 223 15.26 -21.70 0.50
N ARG A 224 15.77 -22.46 -0.48
CA ARG A 224 15.62 -23.93 -0.53
C ARG A 224 16.19 -24.63 0.69
N ARG A 225 17.39 -24.23 1.13
CA ARG A 225 18.06 -24.83 2.29
C ARG A 225 17.30 -24.55 3.58
N LEU A 226 16.67 -23.38 3.66
CA LEU A 226 15.92 -22.91 4.82
C LEU A 226 14.43 -23.30 4.78
N GLY A 227 13.96 -23.93 3.70
CA GLY A 227 12.57 -24.35 3.54
C GLY A 227 11.61 -23.19 3.21
N TYR A 228 12.12 -22.11 2.61
CA TYR A 228 11.30 -20.99 2.15
C TYR A 228 10.89 -21.14 0.68
N THR A 229 9.64 -20.80 0.38
CA THR A 229 9.10 -20.68 -0.98
C THR A 229 9.06 -19.21 -1.38
N LEU A 230 9.68 -18.85 -2.50
CA LEU A 230 9.65 -17.49 -3.03
C LEU A 230 8.54 -17.36 -4.07
N HIS A 231 7.62 -16.42 -3.87
CA HIS A 231 6.55 -16.09 -4.80
C HIS A 231 6.84 -14.76 -5.50
N LEU A 232 7.02 -14.78 -6.83
CA LEU A 232 7.36 -13.57 -7.57
C LEU A 232 6.12 -12.83 -8.09
N PHE A 233 6.03 -11.55 -7.77
CA PHE A 233 4.96 -10.65 -8.16
C PHE A 233 5.52 -9.42 -8.88
N VAL A 234 5.16 -9.24 -10.15
CA VAL A 234 5.71 -8.18 -11.00
C VAL A 234 4.63 -7.21 -11.43
N GLN A 235 4.89 -5.92 -11.23
CA GLN A 235 4.00 -4.82 -11.60
C GLN A 235 4.59 -4.04 -12.79
N PRO A 236 3.83 -3.83 -13.88
CA PRO A 236 4.21 -2.88 -14.92
C PRO A 236 4.34 -1.46 -14.36
N VAL A 237 5.16 -0.61 -14.98
CA VAL A 237 5.30 0.79 -14.56
C VAL A 237 3.95 1.49 -14.61
N GLY A 238 3.53 2.09 -13.48
CA GLY A 238 2.28 2.83 -13.38
C GLY A 238 1.00 1.99 -13.27
N ALA A 239 1.09 0.65 -13.27
CA ALA A 239 -0.08 -0.21 -13.05
C ALA A 239 -0.49 -0.26 -11.57
N GLY A 240 -1.73 -0.66 -11.26
CA GLY A 240 -2.21 -0.84 -9.88
C GLY A 240 -2.13 -2.27 -9.32
N LEU A 241 -1.81 -3.26 -10.17
CA LEU A 241 -1.82 -4.68 -9.84
C LEU A 241 -0.43 -5.31 -10.05
N TYR A 242 -0.12 -6.32 -9.24
CA TYR A 242 1.05 -7.18 -9.40
C TYR A 242 0.64 -8.51 -10.02
N PHE A 243 1.27 -8.89 -11.12
CA PHE A 243 1.06 -10.17 -11.78
C PHE A 243 1.91 -11.26 -11.13
N TYR A 244 1.27 -12.35 -10.74
CA TYR A 244 1.96 -13.48 -10.11
C TYR A 244 2.67 -14.34 -11.16
N LEU A 245 4.00 -14.47 -11.09
CA LEU A 245 4.78 -15.28 -12.05
C LEU A 245 5.02 -16.72 -11.59
N GLY A 246 4.56 -17.09 -10.39
CA GLY A 246 4.75 -18.42 -9.82
C GLY A 246 5.81 -18.47 -8.71
N PRO A 247 6.01 -19.66 -8.14
CA PRO A 247 7.13 -19.91 -7.23
C PRO A 247 8.44 -19.91 -8.02
N VAL A 248 9.50 -19.32 -7.47
CA VAL A 248 10.80 -19.14 -8.14
C VAL A 248 11.95 -19.65 -7.29
N ASP A 249 13.04 -20.05 -7.97
CA ASP A 249 14.28 -20.45 -7.31
C ASP A 249 15.39 -19.43 -7.57
N VAL A 250 16.17 -19.13 -6.52
CA VAL A 250 17.43 -18.39 -6.68
C VAL A 250 18.48 -19.31 -7.31
N GLU A 251 18.98 -18.91 -8.47
CA GLU A 251 20.07 -19.57 -9.18
C GLU A 251 21.42 -18.93 -8.89
N GLN A 252 21.43 -17.60 -8.76
CA GLN A 252 22.64 -16.83 -8.49
C GLN A 252 22.32 -15.59 -7.67
N VAL A 253 23.23 -15.23 -6.76
CA VAL A 253 23.24 -13.95 -6.04
C VAL A 253 24.52 -13.19 -6.39
N GLN A 254 24.39 -11.88 -6.61
CA GLN A 254 25.50 -10.98 -6.89
C GLN A 254 25.38 -9.71 -6.05
N GLY A 255 26.51 -9.16 -5.60
CA GLY A 255 26.53 -7.95 -4.76
C GLY A 255 26.27 -8.22 -3.27
N SER A 256 26.22 -7.16 -2.46
CA SER A 256 26.14 -7.26 -0.99
C SER A 256 25.10 -6.34 -0.34
N ALA A 257 24.80 -5.14 -0.88
CA ALA A 257 23.63 -4.33 -0.51
C ALA A 257 23.51 -3.07 -1.41
N PRO A 258 22.43 -2.91 -2.20
CA PRO A 258 21.49 -3.98 -2.55
C PRO A 258 22.22 -5.13 -3.24
N PHE A 259 21.70 -6.35 -3.11
CA PHE A 259 22.10 -7.49 -3.91
C PHE A 259 21.08 -7.78 -5.01
N THR A 260 21.55 -8.42 -6.07
CA THR A 260 20.74 -8.92 -7.19
C THR A 260 20.64 -10.43 -7.12
N ALA A 261 19.42 -10.96 -7.26
CA ALA A 261 19.18 -12.40 -7.42
C ALA A 261 18.71 -12.69 -8.84
N VAL A 262 19.32 -13.71 -9.47
CA VAL A 262 18.80 -14.32 -10.70
C VAL A 262 17.82 -15.40 -10.28
N LEU A 263 16.54 -15.15 -10.58
CA LEU A 263 15.42 -16.02 -10.25
C LEU A 263 15.06 -16.87 -11.46
N LYS A 264 14.96 -18.18 -11.28
CA LYS A 264 14.42 -19.09 -12.28
C LYS A 264 12.91 -19.10 -12.21
N LEU A 265 12.29 -18.80 -13.35
CA LEU A 265 10.85 -18.86 -13.54
C LEU A 265 10.43 -20.31 -13.79
N PRO A 266 9.25 -20.72 -13.29
CA PRO A 266 8.70 -22.05 -13.59
C PRO A 266 8.27 -22.14 -15.06
N GLU A 267 7.78 -21.04 -15.62
CA GLU A 267 7.35 -20.92 -17.02
C GLU A 267 7.38 -19.45 -17.45
N TRP A 268 7.70 -19.20 -18.72
CA TRP A 268 7.68 -17.85 -19.28
C TRP A 268 6.25 -17.31 -19.39
N PRO A 269 6.00 -15.99 -19.16
CA PRO A 269 4.68 -15.41 -19.34
C PRO A 269 4.10 -15.64 -20.75
N PRO A 270 2.77 -15.82 -20.88
CA PRO A 270 2.14 -15.87 -22.20
C PRO A 270 2.31 -14.52 -22.91
N ALA A 271 2.32 -14.53 -24.26
CA ALA A 271 2.55 -13.35 -25.09
C ALA A 271 1.63 -12.16 -24.72
N SER A 272 0.37 -12.43 -24.37
CA SER A 272 -0.59 -11.40 -23.95
C SER A 272 -0.20 -10.67 -22.67
N LEU A 273 0.47 -11.34 -21.73
CA LEU A 273 0.97 -10.71 -20.51
C LEU A 273 2.34 -10.08 -20.77
N GLU A 274 3.16 -10.68 -21.63
CA GLU A 274 4.46 -10.12 -22.01
C GLU A 274 4.33 -8.74 -22.64
N GLU A 275 3.40 -8.57 -23.59
CA GLU A 275 3.10 -7.26 -24.19
C GLU A 275 2.69 -6.22 -23.12
N GLY A 276 1.89 -6.61 -22.12
CA GLY A 276 1.48 -5.71 -21.04
C GLY A 276 2.56 -5.45 -19.97
N LEU A 277 3.55 -6.34 -19.82
CA LEU A 277 4.65 -6.20 -18.88
C LEU A 277 5.84 -5.44 -19.48
N LEU A 278 6.08 -5.59 -20.78
CA LEU A 278 7.24 -5.06 -21.50
C LEU A 278 6.93 -3.92 -22.47
N GLY A 279 5.65 -3.68 -22.78
CA GLY A 279 5.19 -2.63 -23.69
C GLY A 279 5.13 -1.23 -23.09
#